data_AF-A0A1W1BCB0-F1
#
_entry.id   AF-A0A1W1BCB0-F1
#
_cell.length_a   1.000
_cell.length_b   1.000
_cell.length_c   1.000
_cell.angle_alpha   90.00
_cell.angle_beta   90.00
_cell.angle_gamma   90.00
#
_symmetry.space_group_name_H-M   'P 1'
#
loop_
_entity.id
_entity.type
_entity.pdbx_description
1 polymer ?
#
loop_
_entity_poly.entity_id
_entity_poly.type
_entity_poly.pdbx_seq_one_letter_code
_entity_poly.pdbx_strand_id
1 'polypeptide(L)'
;MKNLIHGTNFDHTSLNALQKVTLRAVVMSFLFYGLVAIEGMIMRLVVTGPANPLPDMFSHPAHYFSIMTVHPIVGIFGSTYQLVFAAFMFLVPFLTKKPLYSVKLANAVWLLITIGTALAWIAAFVWQYAPLYTLYWPLPADTTQFQVIGGIVFIVGVALIMVGTLGFIYNIYATIFARVGIHKDKTTKELLISGFGIDGMLNLWHKLTGKQPYSKEPALALPVVAIFRGTVDTFLDAIVILSAGVLVLVYLIFDASGSPLNVGAIDALLYKNYFWWGLDLVADGLVLIYVAGSWYLLATLITGQKLFMENVARAALMLELLVSWMVWSHHLLADQGQPEIMKLISGEMVTAFELLTQGLALFITLVTLWKARPLKMTMELKYLLGGLIGFGLAVPAAIIQADMGMNRVLHNTQWIIMAHVHIALIVGLYMTLYSALYVLWPIVTNNTKMFSSKMSNIHYWLYLIGGVGMGAFGGMAGLDGMLRRHLYVNGEFNTLMILAAICGTMVLVAWLIFLLNIVMSVGIKGLIGIFLPATDKTASYGIEPETIAQNHKE
;
A
#
# COMPACT_ATOMS: atom_id res chain seq x y z
N MET A 1 -14.43 17.68 -26.45
CA MET A 1 -13.07 18.20 -26.73
C MET A 1 -12.63 19.30 -25.76
N LYS A 2 -13.47 20.31 -25.43
CA LYS A 2 -13.11 21.40 -24.50
C LYS A 2 -12.58 20.94 -23.13
N ASN A 3 -13.31 20.08 -22.42
CA ASN A 3 -12.91 19.60 -21.09
C ASN A 3 -11.69 18.66 -21.12
N LEU A 4 -11.43 18.00 -22.25
CA LEU A 4 -10.22 17.18 -22.40
C LEU A 4 -8.96 18.04 -22.33
N ILE A 5 -8.99 19.22 -22.95
CA ILE A 5 -7.85 20.14 -22.97
C ILE A 5 -7.78 20.97 -21.68
N HIS A 6 -8.93 21.51 -21.24
CA HIS A 6 -8.99 22.54 -20.19
C HIS A 6 -9.52 22.06 -18.84
N GLY A 7 -10.02 20.83 -18.73
CA GLY A 7 -10.68 20.35 -17.53
C GLY A 7 -12.05 21.00 -17.32
N THR A 8 -12.57 20.90 -16.10
CA THR A 8 -13.80 21.57 -15.66
C THR A 8 -13.50 23.01 -15.24
N ASN A 9 -12.99 23.18 -14.03
CA ASN A 9 -12.58 24.47 -13.44
C ASN A 9 -11.21 24.35 -12.73
N PHE A 10 -10.41 23.34 -13.07
CA PHE A 10 -9.11 23.13 -12.48
C PHE A 10 -8.11 24.21 -12.88
N ASP A 11 -7.49 24.85 -11.90
CA ASP A 11 -6.41 25.83 -12.12
C ASP A 11 -5.11 25.40 -11.42
N HIS A 12 -4.21 24.82 -12.20
CA HIS A 12 -2.88 24.40 -11.74
C HIS A 12 -1.98 25.54 -11.24
N THR A 13 -2.28 26.81 -11.59
CA THR A 13 -1.46 27.96 -11.19
C THR A 13 -1.78 28.43 -9.77
N SER A 14 -2.98 28.09 -9.28
CA SER A 14 -3.44 28.35 -7.91
C SER A 14 -2.91 27.36 -6.88
N LEU A 15 -2.28 26.27 -7.32
CA LEU A 15 -1.79 25.21 -6.43
C LEU A 15 -0.45 25.60 -5.81
N ASN A 16 -0.35 25.42 -4.50
CA ASN A 16 0.91 25.59 -3.80
C ASN A 16 1.86 24.40 -3.93
N ALA A 17 3.07 24.54 -3.40
CA ALA A 17 4.11 23.53 -3.53
C ALA A 17 3.75 22.19 -2.88
N LEU A 18 3.04 22.21 -1.73
CA LEU A 18 2.54 21.01 -1.07
C LEU A 18 1.50 20.28 -1.94
N GLN A 19 0.50 20.99 -2.47
CA GLN A 19 -0.53 20.40 -3.33
C GLN A 19 0.09 19.83 -4.61
N LYS A 20 1.00 20.56 -5.27
CA LYS A 20 1.64 20.07 -6.50
C LYS A 20 2.47 18.81 -6.27
N VAL A 21 3.30 18.76 -5.22
CA VAL A 21 4.12 17.56 -4.97
C VAL A 21 3.26 16.33 -4.65
N THR A 22 2.17 16.52 -3.90
CA THR A 22 1.17 15.47 -3.66
C THR A 22 0.54 14.99 -4.96
N LEU A 23 0.04 15.89 -5.79
CA LEU A 23 -0.63 15.53 -7.05
C LEU A 23 0.31 14.84 -8.06
N ARG A 24 1.59 15.21 -8.12
CA ARG A 24 2.59 14.53 -8.98
C ARG A 24 2.70 13.05 -8.63
N ALA A 25 2.85 12.76 -7.33
CA ALA A 25 2.93 11.38 -6.85
C ALA A 25 1.61 10.62 -7.07
N VAL A 26 0.45 11.27 -6.86
CA VAL A 26 -0.87 10.67 -7.15
C VAL A 26 -1.03 10.31 -8.62
N VAL A 27 -0.60 11.19 -9.54
CA VAL A 27 -0.65 10.91 -10.99
C VAL A 27 0.20 9.69 -11.32
N MET A 28 1.46 9.66 -10.87
CA MET A 28 2.36 8.53 -11.13
C MET A 28 1.83 7.21 -10.56
N SER A 29 1.25 7.25 -9.35
CA SER A 29 0.61 6.09 -8.74
C SER A 29 -0.45 5.48 -9.65
N PHE A 30 -1.37 6.28 -10.19
CA PHE A 30 -2.46 5.76 -11.03
C PHE A 30 -1.99 5.29 -12.41
N LEU A 31 -0.87 5.82 -12.91
CA LEU A 31 -0.23 5.30 -14.12
C LEU A 31 0.39 3.93 -13.88
N PHE A 32 1.09 3.74 -12.77
CA PHE A 32 1.61 2.41 -12.38
C PHE A 32 0.49 1.43 -12.05
N TYR A 33 -0.62 1.87 -11.45
CA TYR A 33 -1.80 1.02 -11.29
C TYR A 33 -2.35 0.54 -12.63
N GLY A 34 -2.35 1.41 -13.64
CA GLY A 34 -2.73 1.06 -15.00
C GLY A 34 -1.84 -0.03 -15.60
N LEU A 35 -0.52 0.13 -15.47
CA LEU A 35 0.44 -0.89 -15.91
C LEU A 35 0.17 -2.24 -15.23
N VAL A 36 -0.04 -2.23 -13.91
CA VAL A 36 -0.35 -3.42 -13.11
C VAL A 36 -1.66 -4.07 -13.54
N ALA A 37 -2.71 -3.28 -13.81
CA ALA A 37 -3.98 -3.79 -14.29
C ALA A 37 -3.86 -4.44 -15.68
N ILE A 38 -3.07 -3.86 -16.58
CA ILE A 38 -2.80 -4.41 -17.91
C ILE A 38 -2.00 -5.72 -17.79
N GLU A 39 -0.88 -5.72 -17.07
CA GLU A 39 -0.03 -6.89 -16.89
C GLU A 39 -0.72 -8.02 -16.12
N GLY A 40 -1.51 -7.67 -15.11
CA GLY A 40 -2.36 -8.61 -14.39
C GLY A 40 -3.35 -9.29 -15.34
N MET A 41 -3.96 -8.51 -16.24
CA MET A 41 -4.86 -9.06 -17.25
C MET A 41 -4.15 -9.92 -18.29
N ILE A 42 -2.94 -9.57 -18.71
CA ILE A 42 -2.11 -10.43 -19.57
C ILE A 42 -1.92 -11.79 -18.89
N MET A 43 -1.47 -11.80 -17.63
CA MET A 43 -1.30 -13.05 -16.88
C MET A 43 -2.62 -13.83 -16.74
N ARG A 44 -3.74 -13.14 -16.49
CA ARG A 44 -5.05 -13.80 -16.36
C ARG A 44 -5.54 -14.41 -17.66
N LEU A 45 -5.36 -13.72 -18.79
CA LEU A 45 -5.73 -14.23 -20.11
C LEU A 45 -4.86 -15.41 -20.53
N VAL A 46 -3.57 -15.40 -20.21
CA VAL A 46 -2.69 -16.55 -20.49
C VAL A 46 -3.19 -17.83 -19.80
N VAL A 47 -3.64 -17.72 -18.54
CA VAL A 47 -4.12 -18.89 -17.78
C VAL A 47 -5.56 -19.32 -18.10
N THR A 48 -6.22 -18.70 -19.09
CA THR A 48 -7.45 -19.27 -19.68
C THR A 48 -7.16 -20.38 -20.69
N GLY A 49 -5.87 -20.68 -20.94
CA GLY A 49 -5.41 -21.84 -21.70
C GLY A 49 -5.97 -21.87 -23.13
N PRO A 50 -6.75 -22.88 -23.54
CA PRO A 50 -7.34 -22.94 -24.88
C PRO A 50 -8.21 -21.75 -25.27
N ALA A 51 -8.72 -20.99 -24.28
CA ALA A 51 -9.53 -19.80 -24.50
C ALA A 51 -8.69 -18.50 -24.49
N ASN A 52 -7.35 -18.59 -24.44
CA ASN A 52 -6.46 -17.44 -24.42
C ASN A 52 -6.53 -16.69 -25.76
N PRO A 53 -6.98 -15.42 -25.78
CA PRO A 53 -7.07 -14.64 -27.02
C PRO A 53 -5.73 -14.00 -27.42
N LEU A 54 -4.69 -14.09 -26.60
CA LEU A 54 -3.41 -13.44 -26.82
C LEU A 54 -2.51 -14.29 -27.74
N PRO A 55 -1.60 -13.64 -28.51
CA PRO A 55 -0.60 -14.37 -29.28
C PRO A 55 0.28 -15.29 -28.42
N ASP A 56 0.74 -16.40 -28.99
CA ASP A 56 1.51 -17.44 -28.29
C ASP A 56 2.75 -16.92 -27.54
N MET A 57 3.36 -15.83 -28.01
CA MET A 57 4.51 -15.21 -27.33
C MET A 57 4.22 -14.81 -25.88
N PHE A 58 2.96 -14.48 -25.55
CA PHE A 58 2.56 -14.10 -24.19
C PHE A 58 2.52 -15.30 -23.24
N SER A 59 2.35 -16.50 -23.78
CA SER A 59 2.32 -17.76 -23.04
C SER A 59 3.72 -18.33 -22.78
N HIS A 60 4.79 -17.65 -23.23
CA HIS A 60 6.15 -18.11 -22.98
C HIS A 60 6.51 -17.99 -21.49
N PRO A 61 7.07 -19.04 -20.84
CA PRO A 61 7.37 -19.02 -19.40
C PRO A 61 8.22 -17.83 -18.98
N ALA A 62 9.27 -17.50 -19.73
CA ALA A 62 10.15 -16.38 -19.40
C ALA A 62 9.43 -15.03 -19.36
N HIS A 63 8.42 -14.83 -20.22
CA HIS A 63 7.60 -13.63 -20.23
C HIS A 63 6.57 -13.63 -19.08
N TYR A 64 5.88 -14.75 -18.88
CA TYR A 64 4.89 -14.88 -17.81
C TYR A 64 5.50 -14.69 -16.41
N PHE A 65 6.66 -15.31 -16.14
CA PHE A 65 7.33 -15.19 -14.84
C PHE A 65 8.05 -13.86 -14.64
N SER A 66 8.50 -13.20 -15.71
CA SER A 66 9.07 -11.85 -15.59
C SER A 66 7.98 -10.85 -15.20
N ILE A 67 6.80 -10.90 -15.84
CA ILE A 67 5.63 -10.12 -15.41
C ILE A 67 5.26 -10.45 -13.97
N MET A 68 5.15 -11.74 -13.61
CA MET A 68 4.80 -12.15 -12.24
C MET A 68 5.78 -11.62 -11.19
N THR A 69 7.04 -11.42 -11.56
CA THR A 69 8.07 -10.87 -10.68
C THR A 69 7.84 -9.39 -10.39
N VAL A 70 7.57 -8.58 -11.42
CA VAL A 70 7.45 -7.12 -11.26
C VAL A 70 6.04 -6.64 -10.96
N HIS A 71 5.01 -7.40 -11.32
CA HIS A 71 3.61 -7.04 -11.07
C HIS A 71 3.34 -6.58 -9.62
N PRO A 72 3.74 -7.33 -8.57
CA PRO A 72 3.59 -6.87 -7.19
C PRO A 72 4.52 -5.71 -6.83
N ILE A 73 5.72 -5.62 -7.43
CA ILE A 73 6.64 -4.50 -7.20
C ILE A 73 6.04 -3.19 -7.72
N VAL A 74 5.49 -3.21 -8.92
CA VAL A 74 4.81 -2.06 -9.52
C VAL A 74 3.50 -1.76 -8.78
N GLY A 75 2.73 -2.78 -8.39
CA GLY A 75 1.46 -2.63 -7.68
C GLY A 75 1.61 -2.04 -6.29
N ILE A 76 2.49 -2.60 -5.48
CA ILE A 76 2.68 -2.18 -4.09
C ILE A 76 3.56 -0.93 -4.03
N PHE A 77 4.78 -0.98 -4.57
CA PHE A 77 5.74 0.11 -4.42
C PHE A 77 5.50 1.25 -5.42
N GLY A 78 5.26 0.91 -6.68
CA GLY A 78 5.03 1.90 -7.74
C GLY A 78 3.71 2.65 -7.58
N SER A 79 2.66 1.94 -7.18
CA SER A 79 1.32 2.53 -7.07
C SER A 79 0.93 2.82 -5.63
N THR A 80 0.68 1.79 -4.82
CA THR A 80 0.09 1.97 -3.48
C THR A 80 0.96 2.81 -2.55
N TYR A 81 2.26 2.53 -2.44
CA TYR A 81 3.21 3.34 -1.66
C TYR A 81 3.20 4.79 -2.10
N GLN A 82 3.26 5.02 -3.41
CA GLN A 82 3.31 6.38 -3.94
C GLN A 82 2.03 7.15 -3.61
N LEU A 83 0.86 6.51 -3.68
CA LEU A 83 -0.42 7.10 -3.28
C LEU A 83 -0.49 7.39 -1.78
N VAL A 84 -0.11 6.42 -0.95
CA VAL A 84 -0.17 6.52 0.51
C VAL A 84 0.83 7.57 1.02
N PHE A 85 2.06 7.57 0.52
CA PHE A 85 3.08 8.54 0.90
C PHE A 85 2.68 9.95 0.48
N ALA A 86 2.09 10.11 -0.71
CA ALA A 86 1.53 11.40 -1.13
C ALA A 86 0.41 11.86 -0.19
N ALA A 87 -0.53 10.97 0.13
CA ALA A 87 -1.63 11.28 1.03
C ALA A 87 -1.11 11.68 2.42
N PHE A 88 -0.11 10.99 2.97
CA PHE A 88 0.41 11.27 4.30
C PHE A 88 1.31 12.50 4.36
N MET A 89 2.14 12.73 3.33
CA MET A 89 2.88 13.99 3.20
C MET A 89 1.95 15.20 3.07
N PHE A 90 0.70 15.02 2.65
CA PHE A 90 -0.32 16.06 2.69
C PHE A 90 -1.08 16.12 4.04
N LEU A 91 -1.56 14.97 4.52
CA LEU A 91 -2.41 14.85 5.70
C LEU A 91 -1.70 15.22 7.00
N VAL A 92 -0.41 14.86 7.16
CA VAL A 92 0.33 15.20 8.37
C VAL A 92 0.45 16.72 8.54
N PRO A 93 0.94 17.50 7.54
CA PRO A 93 0.88 18.96 7.56
C PRO A 93 -0.52 19.52 7.83
N PHE A 94 -1.52 18.98 7.14
CA PHE A 94 -2.92 19.42 7.24
C PHE A 94 -3.51 19.23 8.64
N LEU A 95 -3.34 18.04 9.23
CA LEU A 95 -3.89 17.69 10.55
C LEU A 95 -3.10 18.32 11.69
N THR A 96 -1.77 18.45 11.55
CA THR A 96 -0.93 19.06 12.59
C THR A 96 -0.87 20.57 12.50
N LYS A 97 -1.43 21.17 11.44
CA LYS A 97 -1.31 22.60 11.12
C LYS A 97 0.15 23.05 11.15
N LYS A 98 1.00 22.33 10.43
CA LYS A 98 2.43 22.63 10.25
C LYS A 98 2.80 22.63 8.77
N PRO A 99 3.85 23.36 8.35
CA PRO A 99 4.45 23.12 7.05
C PRO A 99 5.10 21.74 7.01
N LEU A 100 5.04 21.08 5.84
CA LEU A 100 5.85 19.90 5.56
C LEU A 100 7.32 20.28 5.66
N TYR A 101 8.11 19.42 6.30
CA TYR A 101 9.53 19.68 6.56
C TYR A 101 10.31 20.02 5.28
N SER A 102 10.14 19.26 4.19
CA SER A 102 10.79 19.58 2.92
C SER A 102 10.00 19.13 1.70
N VAL A 103 9.54 20.10 0.91
CA VAL A 103 8.94 19.85 -0.41
C VAL A 103 9.99 19.36 -1.42
N LYS A 104 11.26 19.78 -1.28
CA LYS A 104 12.35 19.27 -2.12
C LYS A 104 12.56 17.78 -1.89
N LEU A 105 12.58 17.35 -0.63
CA LEU A 105 12.67 15.94 -0.28
C LEU A 105 11.44 15.18 -0.76
N ALA A 106 10.23 15.71 -0.58
CA ALA A 106 9.02 15.09 -1.12
C ALA A 106 9.08 14.90 -2.66
N ASN A 107 9.71 15.82 -3.40
CA ASN A 107 9.95 15.63 -4.83
C ASN A 107 10.96 14.52 -5.11
N ALA A 108 12.04 14.43 -4.32
CA ALA A 108 13.00 13.34 -4.45
C ALA A 108 12.34 11.97 -4.15
N VAL A 109 11.48 11.88 -3.13
CA VAL A 109 10.77 10.65 -2.75
C VAL A 109 9.98 10.08 -3.92
N TRP A 110 9.07 10.87 -4.52
CA TRP A 110 8.23 10.33 -5.59
C TRP A 110 9.05 9.99 -6.84
N LEU A 111 10.11 10.77 -7.13
CA LEU A 111 11.02 10.50 -8.25
C LEU A 111 11.79 9.20 -8.04
N LEU A 112 12.37 9.00 -6.85
CA LEU A 112 13.14 7.79 -6.51
C LEU A 112 12.28 6.53 -6.61
N ILE A 113 11.05 6.58 -6.07
CA ILE A 113 10.09 5.47 -6.18
C ILE A 113 9.73 5.23 -7.65
N THR A 114 9.37 6.27 -8.41
CA THR A 114 9.03 6.14 -9.83
C THR A 114 10.16 5.57 -10.67
N ILE A 115 11.38 6.11 -10.53
CA ILE A 115 12.56 5.64 -11.27
C ILE A 115 12.90 4.22 -10.83
N GLY A 116 12.88 3.93 -9.53
CA GLY A 116 13.18 2.61 -8.99
C GLY A 116 12.20 1.54 -9.48
N THR A 117 10.90 1.82 -9.44
CA THR A 117 9.86 0.95 -10.02
C THR A 117 10.07 0.75 -11.52
N ALA A 118 10.36 1.83 -12.27
CA ALA A 118 10.60 1.73 -13.71
C ALA A 118 11.83 0.87 -14.01
N LEU A 119 12.92 0.99 -13.26
CA LEU A 119 14.11 0.15 -13.42
C LEU A 119 13.80 -1.32 -13.13
N ALA A 120 13.10 -1.62 -12.03
CA ALA A 120 12.69 -2.99 -11.71
C ALA A 120 11.83 -3.59 -12.83
N TRP A 121 10.87 -2.82 -13.35
CA TRP A 121 10.03 -3.21 -14.48
C TRP A 121 10.85 -3.42 -15.77
N ILE A 122 11.75 -2.50 -16.12
CA ILE A 122 12.66 -2.62 -17.28
C ILE A 122 13.53 -3.87 -17.15
N ALA A 123 13.99 -4.21 -15.94
CA ALA A 123 14.78 -5.40 -15.67
C ALA A 123 14.05 -6.68 -16.14
N ALA A 124 12.79 -6.81 -15.77
CA ALA A 124 11.95 -7.94 -16.17
C ALA A 124 11.52 -7.86 -17.64
N PHE A 125 11.27 -6.67 -18.17
CA PHE A 125 10.82 -6.50 -19.54
C PHE A 125 11.94 -6.79 -20.56
N VAL A 126 13.14 -6.26 -20.33
CA VAL A 126 14.27 -6.35 -21.29
C VAL A 126 15.06 -7.64 -21.11
N TRP A 127 15.39 -8.01 -19.87
CA TRP A 127 16.26 -9.15 -19.58
C TRP A 127 15.52 -10.36 -19.02
N GLN A 128 14.19 -10.31 -18.92
CA GLN A 128 13.36 -11.39 -18.39
C GLN A 128 13.82 -11.88 -17.00
N TYR A 129 14.37 -10.96 -16.19
CA TYR A 129 14.78 -11.26 -14.83
C TYR A 129 13.56 -11.65 -13.99
N ALA A 130 13.52 -12.89 -13.49
CA ALA A 130 12.31 -13.49 -12.94
C ALA A 130 12.49 -14.32 -11.63
N PRO A 131 13.20 -13.81 -10.59
CA PRO A 131 13.32 -14.51 -9.31
C PRO A 131 12.05 -14.47 -8.43
N LEU A 132 10.95 -13.88 -8.94
CA LEU A 132 9.73 -13.55 -8.20
C LEU A 132 9.94 -12.46 -7.14
N TYR A 133 8.86 -11.79 -6.75
CA TYR A 133 8.88 -10.69 -5.77
C TYR A 133 9.38 -11.10 -4.38
N THR A 134 9.31 -12.39 -4.06
CA THR A 134 9.79 -12.92 -2.78
C THR A 134 11.30 -13.10 -2.73
N LEU A 135 11.99 -12.98 -3.88
CA LEU A 135 13.45 -13.03 -3.99
C LEU A 135 14.07 -14.19 -3.19
N TYR A 136 13.46 -15.37 -3.24
CA TYR A 136 13.89 -16.49 -2.40
C TYR A 136 15.27 -16.96 -2.83
N TRP A 137 16.20 -16.96 -1.87
CA TRP A 137 17.55 -17.46 -2.09
C TRP A 137 17.53 -18.94 -2.51
N PRO A 138 18.35 -19.36 -3.50
CA PRO A 138 19.38 -18.60 -4.23
C PRO A 138 18.92 -17.94 -5.54
N LEU A 139 17.64 -18.02 -5.92
CA LEU A 139 17.12 -17.56 -7.22
C LEU A 139 17.58 -16.15 -7.65
N PRO A 140 17.56 -15.10 -6.81
CA PRO A 140 17.97 -13.77 -7.25
C PRO A 140 19.49 -13.65 -7.50
N ALA A 141 20.29 -14.61 -7.06
CA ALA A 141 21.74 -14.67 -7.29
C ALA A 141 22.12 -15.76 -8.31
N ASP A 142 21.15 -16.46 -8.92
CA ASP A 142 21.40 -17.52 -9.89
C ASP A 142 21.65 -16.94 -11.29
N THR A 143 22.92 -16.73 -11.59
CA THR A 143 23.42 -16.20 -12.86
C THR A 143 23.44 -17.24 -13.99
N THR A 144 23.14 -18.51 -13.68
CA THR A 144 22.99 -19.56 -14.70
C THR A 144 21.64 -19.48 -15.40
N GLN A 145 20.61 -19.02 -14.69
CA GLN A 145 19.25 -18.83 -15.22
C GLN A 145 18.99 -17.40 -15.68
N PHE A 146 19.61 -16.42 -15.03
CA PHE A 146 19.31 -15.01 -15.25
C PHE A 146 20.53 -14.20 -15.68
N GLN A 147 20.31 -13.24 -16.58
CA GLN A 147 21.36 -12.30 -16.96
C GLN A 147 21.71 -11.38 -15.78
N VAL A 148 23.01 -11.30 -15.49
CA VAL A 148 23.57 -10.50 -14.39
C VAL A 148 23.11 -9.04 -14.44
N ILE A 149 23.14 -8.43 -15.63
CA ILE A 149 22.71 -7.04 -15.81
C ILE A 149 21.23 -6.83 -15.46
N GLY A 150 20.37 -7.80 -15.77
CA GLY A 150 18.95 -7.77 -15.40
C GLY A 150 18.79 -7.78 -13.87
N GLY A 151 19.54 -8.63 -13.19
CA GLY A 151 19.55 -8.66 -11.72
C GLY A 151 20.07 -7.36 -11.10
N ILE A 152 21.16 -6.79 -11.62
CA ILE A 152 21.72 -5.53 -11.12
C ILE A 152 20.72 -4.38 -11.29
N VAL A 153 20.13 -4.24 -12.48
CA VAL A 153 19.13 -3.19 -12.75
C VAL A 153 17.90 -3.35 -11.86
N PHE A 154 17.44 -4.58 -11.66
CA PHE A 154 16.32 -4.86 -10.76
C PHE A 154 16.61 -4.42 -9.33
N ILE A 155 17.76 -4.84 -8.78
CA ILE A 155 18.13 -4.57 -7.39
C ILE A 155 18.43 -3.09 -7.16
N VAL A 156 19.07 -2.41 -8.11
CA VAL A 156 19.22 -0.95 -8.08
C VAL A 156 17.85 -0.27 -8.07
N GLY A 157 16.90 -0.76 -8.88
CA GLY A 157 15.53 -0.29 -8.89
C GLY A 157 14.87 -0.39 -7.51
N VAL A 158 14.91 -1.58 -6.90
CA VAL A 158 14.38 -1.81 -5.54
C VAL A 158 15.09 -0.92 -4.50
N ALA A 159 16.42 -0.78 -4.58
CA ALA A 159 17.18 0.07 -3.67
C ALA A 159 16.77 1.55 -3.77
N LEU A 160 16.51 2.07 -4.97
CA LEU A 160 16.01 3.44 -5.15
C LEU A 160 14.62 3.61 -4.52
N ILE A 161 13.73 2.62 -4.64
CA ILE A 161 12.43 2.64 -3.96
C ILE A 161 12.65 2.76 -2.45
N MET A 162 13.51 1.91 -1.86
CA MET A 162 13.78 1.91 -0.42
C MET A 162 14.44 3.21 0.06
N VAL A 163 15.35 3.80 -0.71
CA VAL A 163 15.94 5.11 -0.40
C VAL A 163 14.87 6.21 -0.47
N GLY A 164 13.95 6.14 -1.43
CA GLY A 164 12.77 7.00 -1.47
C GLY A 164 11.89 6.85 -0.23
N THR A 165 11.66 5.61 0.21
CA THR A 165 10.92 5.29 1.45
C THR A 165 11.58 5.89 2.69
N LEU A 166 12.91 5.76 2.84
CA LEU A 166 13.66 6.41 3.92
C LEU A 166 13.55 7.94 3.87
N GLY A 167 13.55 8.53 2.67
CA GLY A 167 13.29 9.95 2.48
C GLY A 167 11.89 10.37 2.93
N PHE A 168 10.87 9.55 2.67
CA PHE A 168 9.50 9.77 3.16
C PHE A 168 9.44 9.74 4.68
N ILE A 169 10.00 8.69 5.30
CA ILE A 169 10.05 8.49 6.75
C ILE A 169 10.65 9.72 7.44
N TYR A 170 11.81 10.17 6.97
CA TYR A 170 12.49 11.33 7.52
C TYR A 170 11.63 12.60 7.39
N ASN A 171 11.01 12.82 6.22
CA ASN A 171 10.17 14.00 5.99
C ASN A 171 8.95 14.04 6.93
N ILE A 172 8.30 12.89 7.13
CA ILE A 172 7.14 12.77 8.04
C ILE A 172 7.55 12.98 9.49
N TYR A 173 8.57 12.28 9.98
CA TYR A 173 8.98 12.45 11.38
C TYR A 173 9.52 13.84 11.67
N ALA A 174 10.30 14.43 10.77
CA ALA A 174 10.76 15.81 10.93
C ALA A 174 9.58 16.79 11.01
N THR A 175 8.51 16.56 10.23
CA THR A 175 7.28 17.36 10.30
C THR A 175 6.53 17.17 11.63
N ILE A 176 6.39 15.93 12.10
CA ILE A 176 5.71 15.61 13.35
C ILE A 176 6.45 16.23 14.54
N PHE A 177 7.77 16.05 14.61
CA PHE A 177 8.62 16.51 15.71
C PHE A 177 8.95 18.00 15.65
N ALA A 178 8.65 18.71 14.56
CA ALA A 178 8.80 20.16 14.50
C ALA A 178 7.94 20.83 15.59
N ARG A 179 8.58 21.51 16.55
CA ARG A 179 7.92 22.20 17.68
C ARG A 179 7.46 23.60 17.28
N VAL A 180 6.50 23.63 16.35
CA VAL A 180 5.93 24.87 15.79
C VAL A 180 4.40 24.85 15.90
N GLY A 181 3.78 26.04 15.83
CA GLY A 181 2.33 26.19 15.88
C GLY A 181 1.72 25.60 17.15
N ILE A 182 0.69 24.76 16.99
CA ILE A 182 -0.03 24.11 18.11
C ILE A 182 0.84 23.18 18.97
N HIS A 183 2.05 22.84 18.52
CA HIS A 183 2.99 21.96 19.22
C HIS A 183 4.23 22.70 19.73
N LYS A 184 4.23 24.05 19.76
CA LYS A 184 5.36 24.86 20.22
C LYS A 184 5.80 24.50 21.65
N ASP A 185 4.84 24.31 22.54
CA ASP A 185 5.09 24.03 23.96
C ASP A 185 5.15 22.53 24.29
N LYS A 186 5.09 21.67 23.27
CA LYS A 186 5.18 20.21 23.45
C LYS A 186 6.63 19.75 23.43
N THR A 187 6.96 18.85 24.34
CA THR A 187 8.25 18.16 24.38
C THR A 187 8.29 17.01 23.37
N THR A 188 9.49 16.64 22.91
CA THR A 188 9.68 15.44 22.08
C THR A 188 9.17 14.18 22.77
N LYS A 189 9.30 14.10 24.10
CA LYS A 189 8.77 12.98 24.90
C LYS A 189 7.25 12.88 24.81
N GLU A 190 6.52 13.98 24.90
CA GLU A 190 5.06 13.96 24.77
C GLU A 190 4.62 13.55 23.36
N LEU A 191 5.32 14.04 22.33
CA LEU A 191 5.04 13.66 20.94
C LEU A 191 5.33 12.16 20.70
N LEU A 192 6.39 11.61 21.29
CA LEU A 192 6.68 10.17 21.24
C LEU A 192 5.61 9.36 21.96
N ILE A 193 5.24 9.73 23.19
CA ILE A 193 4.19 9.04 23.97
C ILE A 193 2.88 9.00 23.19
N SER A 194 2.48 10.11 22.58
CA SER A 194 1.26 10.17 21.79
C SER A 194 1.40 9.45 20.44
N GLY A 195 2.55 9.59 19.77
CA GLY A 195 2.84 8.96 18.48
C GLY A 195 2.85 7.43 18.53
N PHE A 196 3.32 6.86 19.63
CA PHE A 196 3.23 5.41 19.88
C PHE A 196 1.87 4.97 20.45
N GLY A 197 0.91 5.87 20.70
CA GLY A 197 -0.38 5.52 21.30
C GLY A 197 -0.31 5.08 22.77
N ILE A 198 0.80 5.36 23.46
CA ILE A 198 1.03 5.00 24.87
C ILE A 198 0.03 5.75 25.77
N ASP A 199 -0.33 6.98 25.40
CA ASP A 199 -1.37 7.75 26.08
C ASP A 199 -2.73 7.03 26.11
N GLY A 200 -3.09 6.32 25.03
CA GLY A 200 -4.28 5.46 24.96
C GLY A 200 -4.23 4.31 25.98
N MET A 201 -3.09 3.60 26.06
CA MET A 201 -2.90 2.52 27.04
C MET A 201 -2.96 3.04 28.48
N LEU A 202 -2.29 4.18 28.76
CA LEU A 202 -2.30 4.81 30.08
C LEU A 202 -3.71 5.28 30.47
N ASN A 203 -4.47 5.83 29.52
CA ASN A 203 -5.87 6.20 29.75
C ASN A 203 -6.75 4.99 30.08
N LEU A 204 -6.55 3.85 29.42
CA LEU A 204 -7.25 2.61 29.74
C LEU A 204 -6.87 2.09 31.13
N TRP A 205 -5.57 2.06 31.45
CA TRP A 205 -5.08 1.65 32.77
C TRP A 205 -5.62 2.56 33.89
N HIS A 206 -5.61 3.87 33.68
CA HIS A 206 -6.16 4.83 34.65
C HIS A 206 -7.66 4.62 34.86
N LYS A 207 -8.42 4.34 33.78
CA LYS A 207 -9.84 4.00 33.88
C LYS A 207 -10.07 2.74 34.71
N LEU A 208 -9.27 1.69 34.50
CA LEU A 208 -9.35 0.43 35.26
C LEU A 208 -8.94 0.60 36.73
N THR A 209 -8.01 1.50 37.03
CA THR A 209 -7.50 1.76 38.39
C THR A 209 -8.21 2.90 39.11
N GLY A 210 -9.30 3.44 38.55
CA GLY A 210 -10.07 4.54 39.14
C GLY A 210 -9.33 5.89 39.20
N LYS A 211 -8.21 6.03 38.47
CA LYS A 211 -7.43 7.27 38.37
C LYS A 211 -7.99 8.19 37.30
N GLN A 212 -7.68 9.49 37.44
CA GLN A 212 -7.98 10.48 36.40
C GLN A 212 -7.28 10.13 35.08
N PRO A 213 -7.87 10.41 33.90
CA PRO A 213 -7.26 10.14 32.61
C PRO A 213 -5.84 10.73 32.52
N TYR A 214 -4.88 9.96 32.01
CA TYR A 214 -3.52 10.41 31.79
C TYR A 214 -3.46 11.63 30.85
N SER A 215 -4.23 11.58 29.75
CA SER A 215 -4.40 12.71 28.84
C SER A 215 -5.85 12.83 28.39
N LYS A 216 -6.44 14.02 28.58
CA LYS A 216 -7.77 14.38 28.05
C LYS A 216 -7.69 14.83 26.59
N GLU A 217 -6.59 15.47 26.21
CA GLU A 217 -6.29 15.93 24.86
C GLU A 217 -4.92 15.40 24.43
N PRO A 218 -4.89 14.24 23.74
CA PRO A 218 -3.68 13.67 23.17
C PRO A 218 -2.89 14.69 22.34
N ALA A 219 -1.56 14.64 22.43
CA ALA A 219 -0.71 15.58 21.68
C ALA A 219 -0.85 15.39 20.16
N LEU A 220 -1.08 14.16 19.69
CA LEU A 220 -1.31 13.87 18.28
C LEU A 220 -2.73 13.36 18.05
N ALA A 221 -3.34 13.80 16.95
CA ALA A 221 -4.62 13.24 16.50
C ALA A 221 -4.44 11.76 16.13
N LEU A 222 -5.45 10.92 16.40
CA LEU A 222 -5.37 9.48 16.15
C LEU A 222 -4.92 9.10 14.72
N PRO A 223 -5.37 9.78 13.65
CA PRO A 223 -4.85 9.52 12.31
C PRO A 223 -3.34 9.76 12.18
N VAL A 224 -2.80 10.78 12.86
CA VAL A 224 -1.36 11.05 12.90
C VAL A 224 -0.63 9.98 13.70
N VAL A 225 -1.25 9.42 14.75
CA VAL A 225 -0.71 8.26 15.50
C VAL A 225 -0.62 7.03 14.60
N ALA A 226 -1.65 6.73 13.81
CA ALA A 226 -1.62 5.61 12.87
C ALA A 226 -0.54 5.79 11.79
N ILE A 227 -0.41 7.00 11.24
CA ILE A 227 0.67 7.34 10.30
C ILE A 227 2.04 7.18 10.98
N PHE A 228 2.22 7.74 12.18
CA PHE A 228 3.47 7.64 12.94
C PHE A 228 3.88 6.18 13.14
N ARG A 229 2.94 5.34 13.58
CA ARG A 229 3.18 3.94 13.90
C ARG A 229 3.50 3.12 12.64
N GLY A 230 2.68 3.21 11.59
CA GLY A 230 2.97 2.43 10.38
C GLY A 230 4.27 2.89 9.70
N THR A 231 4.70 4.14 9.93
CA THR A 231 6.01 4.64 9.46
C THR A 231 7.19 3.94 10.18
N VAL A 232 6.98 3.41 11.40
CA VAL A 232 7.99 2.58 12.08
C VAL A 232 8.15 1.25 11.35
N ASP A 233 7.04 0.60 11.02
CA ASP A 233 7.04 -0.68 10.29
C ASP A 233 7.65 -0.51 8.89
N THR A 234 7.31 0.59 8.20
CA THR A 234 7.91 0.96 6.91
C THR A 234 9.42 1.25 7.01
N PHE A 235 9.91 1.75 8.15
CA PHE A 235 11.34 1.96 8.37
C PHE A 235 12.09 0.63 8.52
N LEU A 236 11.52 -0.29 9.28
CA LEU A 236 12.11 -1.62 9.48
C LEU A 236 12.10 -2.43 8.17
N ASP A 237 11.01 -2.37 7.40
CA ASP A 237 10.95 -2.99 6.07
C ASP A 237 12.05 -2.47 5.15
N ALA A 238 12.22 -1.13 5.10
CA ALA A 238 13.18 -0.52 4.20
C ALA A 238 14.62 -0.95 4.50
N ILE A 239 14.97 -1.16 5.77
CA ILE A 239 16.28 -1.69 6.17
C ILE A 239 16.47 -3.13 5.69
N VAL A 240 15.46 -3.98 5.90
CA VAL A 240 15.52 -5.40 5.55
C VAL A 240 15.60 -5.59 4.04
N ILE A 241 14.73 -4.93 3.28
CA ILE A 241 14.70 -5.06 1.82
C ILE A 241 15.98 -4.47 1.22
N LEU A 242 16.48 -3.35 1.73
CA LEU A 242 17.72 -2.75 1.23
C LEU A 242 18.93 -3.65 1.52
N SER A 243 19.05 -4.23 2.71
CA SER A 243 20.16 -5.12 3.05
C SER A 243 20.10 -6.45 2.29
N ALA A 244 18.91 -7.03 2.09
CA ALA A 244 18.73 -8.18 1.21
C ALA A 244 19.11 -7.85 -0.25
N GLY A 245 18.74 -6.65 -0.72
CA GLY A 245 19.16 -6.14 -2.03
C GLY A 245 20.67 -5.99 -2.13
N VAL A 246 21.34 -5.41 -1.12
CA VAL A 246 22.80 -5.29 -1.07
C VAL A 246 23.47 -6.67 -1.14
N LEU A 247 22.96 -7.66 -0.41
CA LEU A 247 23.46 -9.03 -0.47
C LEU A 247 23.40 -9.58 -1.90
N VAL A 248 22.24 -9.50 -2.56
CA VAL A 248 22.08 -9.95 -3.95
C VAL A 248 23.03 -9.19 -4.89
N LEU A 249 23.14 -7.87 -4.72
CA LEU A 249 24.00 -7.02 -5.56
C LEU A 249 25.48 -7.42 -5.43
N VAL A 250 25.95 -7.73 -4.22
CA VAL A 250 27.32 -8.22 -4.00
C VAL A 250 27.55 -9.50 -4.81
N TYR A 251 26.65 -10.47 -4.74
CA TYR A 251 26.78 -11.72 -5.51
C TYR A 251 26.83 -11.47 -7.03
N LEU A 252 25.95 -10.61 -7.54
CA LEU A 252 25.91 -10.26 -8.96
C LEU A 252 27.16 -9.49 -9.43
N ILE A 253 27.72 -8.62 -8.60
CA ILE A 253 28.96 -7.88 -8.92
C ILE A 253 30.16 -8.84 -8.96
N PHE A 254 30.26 -9.78 -8.02
CA PHE A 254 31.34 -10.75 -8.00
C PHE A 254 31.29 -11.69 -9.22
N ASP A 255 30.08 -12.13 -9.60
CA ASP A 255 29.87 -12.88 -10.83
C ASP A 255 30.29 -12.07 -12.07
N ALA A 256 29.85 -10.80 -12.18
CA ALA A 256 30.26 -9.89 -13.26
C ALA A 256 31.79 -9.66 -13.34
N SER A 257 32.49 -9.74 -12.20
CA SER A 257 33.95 -9.61 -12.11
C SER A 257 34.72 -10.88 -12.50
N GLY A 258 34.02 -11.97 -12.83
CA GLY A 258 34.61 -13.27 -13.15
C GLY A 258 35.04 -14.09 -11.92
N SER A 259 34.59 -13.71 -10.72
CA SER A 259 34.89 -14.41 -9.46
C SER A 259 33.60 -14.73 -8.69
N PRO A 260 32.73 -15.61 -9.21
CA PRO A 260 31.42 -15.87 -8.63
C PRO A 260 31.53 -16.43 -7.21
N LEU A 261 30.69 -15.90 -6.31
CA LEU A 261 30.58 -16.38 -4.93
C LEU A 261 29.71 -17.63 -4.87
N ASN A 262 29.99 -18.52 -3.92
CA ASN A 262 29.15 -19.69 -3.70
C ASN A 262 27.81 -19.28 -3.07
N VAL A 263 26.71 -19.46 -3.82
CA VAL A 263 25.35 -19.19 -3.33
C VAL A 263 24.96 -20.07 -2.14
N GLY A 264 25.55 -21.25 -1.99
CA GLY A 264 25.36 -22.13 -0.84
C GLY A 264 25.96 -21.60 0.47
N ALA A 265 26.72 -20.50 0.44
CA ALA A 265 27.23 -19.86 1.65
C ALA A 265 26.14 -19.16 2.48
N ILE A 266 24.99 -18.87 1.87
CA ILE A 266 23.83 -18.29 2.55
C ILE A 266 22.81 -19.39 2.81
N ASP A 267 22.43 -19.55 4.09
CA ASP A 267 21.34 -20.44 4.46
C ASP A 267 20.00 -19.88 3.94
N ALA A 268 19.34 -20.65 3.08
CA ALA A 268 18.13 -20.21 2.40
C ALA A 268 16.95 -20.01 3.37
N LEU A 269 16.86 -20.79 4.45
CA LEU A 269 15.80 -20.65 5.45
C LEU A 269 16.01 -19.41 6.31
N LEU A 270 17.26 -19.12 6.70
CA LEU A 270 17.63 -17.91 7.42
C LEU A 270 17.35 -16.67 6.58
N TYR A 271 17.78 -16.66 5.32
CA TYR A 271 17.46 -15.57 4.39
C TYR A 271 15.95 -15.38 4.27
N LYS A 272 15.20 -16.48 4.12
CA LYS A 272 13.74 -16.43 3.97
C LYS A 272 13.05 -15.87 5.21
N ASN A 273 13.48 -16.25 6.42
CA ASN A 273 13.00 -15.67 7.68
C ASN A 273 13.31 -14.18 7.77
N TYR A 274 14.55 -13.78 7.46
CA TYR A 274 14.95 -12.37 7.46
C TYR A 274 14.12 -11.54 6.49
N PHE A 275 13.98 -12.05 5.26
CA PHE A 275 13.25 -11.36 4.20
C PHE A 275 11.76 -11.24 4.51
N TRP A 276 11.11 -12.29 5.03
CA TRP A 276 9.70 -12.19 5.46
C TRP A 276 9.51 -11.33 6.69
N TRP A 277 10.45 -11.33 7.64
CA TRP A 277 10.37 -10.40 8.77
C TRP A 277 10.28 -8.94 8.32
N GLY A 278 10.96 -8.56 7.22
CA GLY A 278 10.79 -7.23 6.64
C GLY A 278 9.57 -7.11 5.71
N LEU A 279 9.38 -8.05 4.79
CA LEU A 279 8.32 -7.95 3.78
C LEU A 279 6.92 -8.01 4.39
N ASP A 280 6.74 -8.75 5.49
CA ASP A 280 5.47 -8.80 6.22
C ASP A 280 5.11 -7.45 6.83
N LEU A 281 6.11 -6.69 7.31
CA LEU A 281 5.92 -5.33 7.79
C LEU A 281 5.45 -4.36 6.71
N VAL A 282 5.64 -4.68 5.43
CA VAL A 282 4.98 -3.95 4.33
C VAL A 282 3.48 -4.20 4.37
N ALA A 283 3.04 -5.45 4.56
CA ALA A 283 1.62 -5.76 4.69
C ALA A 283 1.05 -5.14 5.97
N ASP A 284 1.70 -5.29 7.11
CA ASP A 284 1.21 -4.76 8.38
C ASP A 284 1.20 -3.23 8.39
N GLY A 285 2.34 -2.63 8.05
CA GLY A 285 2.58 -1.21 7.82
C GLY A 285 1.52 -0.57 6.93
N LEU A 286 1.57 -0.96 5.65
CA LEU A 286 0.83 -0.32 4.57
C LEU A 286 -0.64 -0.75 4.53
N VAL A 287 -0.90 -2.04 4.67
CA VAL A 287 -2.21 -2.64 4.36
C VAL A 287 -3.07 -2.73 5.62
N LEU A 288 -2.51 -2.96 6.81
CA LEU A 288 -3.31 -3.07 8.03
C LEU A 288 -3.41 -1.72 8.76
N ILE A 289 -2.29 -1.16 9.18
CA ILE A 289 -2.27 -0.02 10.12
C ILE A 289 -2.68 1.27 9.45
N TYR A 290 -2.08 1.56 8.30
CA TYR A 290 -2.39 2.75 7.53
C TYR A 290 -3.84 2.74 7.05
N VAL A 291 -4.39 1.56 6.72
CA VAL A 291 -5.81 1.41 6.38
C VAL A 291 -6.69 1.64 7.60
N ALA A 292 -6.39 1.02 8.74
CA ALA A 292 -7.16 1.23 9.97
C ALA A 292 -7.18 2.71 10.37
N GLY A 293 -6.01 3.37 10.36
CA GLY A 293 -5.89 4.81 10.57
C GLY A 293 -6.70 5.64 9.57
N SER A 294 -6.65 5.25 8.29
CA SER A 294 -7.44 5.88 7.23
C SER A 294 -8.93 5.70 7.45
N TRP A 295 -9.41 4.53 7.87
CA TRP A 295 -10.82 4.32 8.18
C TRP A 295 -11.31 5.19 9.32
N TYR A 296 -10.51 5.32 10.39
CA TYR A 296 -10.83 6.22 11.50
C TYR A 296 -10.92 7.67 11.02
N LEU A 297 -9.97 8.11 10.19
CA LEU A 297 -9.98 9.46 9.61
C LEU A 297 -11.17 9.67 8.66
N LEU A 298 -11.40 8.75 7.72
CA LEU A 298 -12.45 8.87 6.73
C LEU A 298 -13.83 8.84 7.38
N ALA A 299 -14.06 7.96 8.36
CA ALA A 299 -15.32 7.93 9.09
C ALA A 299 -15.56 9.25 9.82
N THR A 300 -14.56 9.83 10.47
CA THR A 300 -14.71 11.12 11.17
C THR A 300 -14.91 12.29 10.19
N LEU A 301 -14.18 12.34 9.06
CA LEU A 301 -14.35 13.38 8.04
C LEU A 301 -15.69 13.31 7.31
N ILE A 302 -16.16 12.10 6.98
CA ILE A 302 -17.44 11.89 6.27
C ILE A 302 -18.63 12.23 7.16
N THR A 303 -18.54 11.91 8.46
CA THR A 303 -19.68 12.03 9.38
C THR A 303 -19.67 13.28 10.25
N GLY A 304 -18.51 13.92 10.44
CA GLY A 304 -18.31 14.97 11.44
C GLY A 304 -18.39 14.47 12.90
N GLN A 305 -18.55 13.16 13.14
CA GLN A 305 -18.66 12.59 14.47
C GLN A 305 -17.28 12.35 15.09
N LYS A 306 -17.23 12.35 16.42
CA LYS A 306 -16.07 11.82 17.15
C LYS A 306 -16.00 10.31 16.97
N LEU A 307 -14.79 9.77 16.80
CA LEU A 307 -14.57 8.34 16.63
C LEU A 307 -15.08 7.56 17.85
N PHE A 308 -15.82 6.48 17.60
CA PHE A 308 -16.22 5.53 18.63
C PHE A 308 -14.98 4.84 19.25
N MET A 309 -14.94 4.70 20.58
CA MET A 309 -13.85 4.02 21.30
C MET A 309 -12.43 4.54 20.98
N GLU A 310 -12.26 5.85 20.79
CA GLU A 310 -10.96 6.44 20.38
C GLU A 310 -9.76 6.01 21.25
N ASN A 311 -9.89 5.94 22.57
CA ASN A 311 -8.79 5.50 23.45
C ASN A 311 -8.42 4.02 23.24
N VAL A 312 -9.41 3.18 22.91
CA VAL A 312 -9.16 1.77 22.60
C VAL A 312 -8.49 1.65 21.24
N ALA A 313 -8.92 2.43 20.24
CA ALA A 313 -8.25 2.48 18.94
C ALA A 313 -6.77 2.88 19.08
N ARG A 314 -6.45 3.89 19.92
CA ARG A 314 -5.07 4.28 20.21
C ARG A 314 -4.26 3.15 20.85
N ALA A 315 -4.82 2.48 21.84
CA ALA A 315 -4.15 1.36 22.51
C ALA A 315 -3.96 0.16 21.58
N ALA A 316 -4.95 -0.13 20.73
CA ALA A 316 -4.87 -1.21 19.75
C ALA A 316 -3.76 -0.96 18.72
N LEU A 317 -3.55 0.28 18.27
CA LEU A 317 -2.44 0.63 17.37
C LEU A 317 -1.06 0.35 17.99
N MET A 318 -0.91 0.54 19.30
CA MET A 318 0.33 0.22 20.02
C MET A 318 0.52 -1.28 20.19
N LEU A 319 -0.54 -2.01 20.58
CA LEU A 319 -0.48 -3.47 20.67
C LEU A 319 -0.10 -4.08 19.33
N GLU A 320 -0.76 -3.63 18.27
CA GLU A 320 -0.54 -4.12 16.92
C GLU A 320 0.91 -3.88 16.43
N LEU A 321 1.63 -2.87 16.96
CA LEU A 321 3.05 -2.64 16.64
C LEU A 321 3.95 -3.76 17.12
N LEU A 322 3.64 -4.30 18.30
CA LEU A 322 4.41 -5.41 18.86
C LEU A 322 4.02 -6.73 18.20
N VAL A 323 2.74 -6.87 17.82
CA VAL A 323 2.23 -8.05 17.13
C VAL A 323 2.84 -8.15 15.74
N SER A 324 2.84 -7.08 14.92
CA SER A 324 3.37 -7.10 13.55
C SER A 324 4.83 -7.56 13.47
N TRP A 325 5.64 -7.27 14.49
CA TRP A 325 7.05 -7.68 14.52
C TRP A 325 7.24 -9.18 14.76
N MET A 326 6.18 -9.89 15.15
CA MET A 326 6.21 -11.25 15.69
C MET A 326 5.40 -12.25 14.85
N VAL A 327 4.84 -11.86 13.70
CA VAL A 327 3.92 -12.71 12.92
C VAL A 327 4.50 -13.32 11.64
N TRP A 328 5.64 -12.83 11.15
CA TRP A 328 6.22 -13.18 9.83
C TRP A 328 6.30 -14.70 9.52
N SER A 329 6.41 -15.54 10.56
CA SER A 329 6.47 -16.99 10.39
C SER A 329 5.18 -17.58 9.80
N HIS A 330 4.08 -16.82 9.73
CA HIS A 330 2.84 -17.27 9.08
C HIS A 330 3.01 -17.47 7.56
N HIS A 331 4.00 -16.80 6.94
CA HIS A 331 4.39 -17.05 5.54
C HIS A 331 5.18 -18.34 5.36
N LEU A 332 5.62 -18.96 6.46
CA LEU A 332 6.54 -20.10 6.50
C LEU A 332 5.92 -21.37 7.10
N LEU A 333 4.60 -21.39 7.30
CA LEU A 333 3.89 -22.52 7.93
C LEU A 333 4.08 -23.85 7.19
N ALA A 334 4.15 -23.81 5.86
CA ALA A 334 4.39 -25.01 5.04
C ALA A 334 5.89 -25.35 4.87
N ASP A 335 6.80 -24.49 5.32
CA ASP A 335 8.24 -24.70 5.16
C ASP A 335 8.72 -25.78 6.15
N GLN A 336 9.20 -26.90 5.64
CA GLN A 336 9.56 -28.06 6.47
C GLN A 336 10.77 -27.79 7.36
N GLY A 337 11.69 -26.91 6.93
CA GLY A 337 12.86 -26.54 7.73
C GLY A 337 12.56 -25.59 8.89
N GLN A 338 11.41 -24.91 8.86
CA GLN A 338 11.06 -23.93 9.88
C GLN A 338 10.75 -24.63 11.22
N PRO A 339 11.31 -24.16 12.35
CA PRO A 339 11.03 -24.76 13.66
C PRO A 339 9.53 -24.76 13.99
N GLU A 340 9.01 -25.90 14.45
CA GLU A 340 7.58 -26.06 14.76
C GLU A 340 7.08 -25.05 15.79
N ILE A 341 7.93 -24.67 16.76
CA ILE A 341 7.57 -23.65 17.75
C ILE A 341 7.35 -22.26 17.13
N MET A 342 8.08 -21.93 16.06
CA MET A 342 7.89 -20.66 15.34
C MET A 342 6.61 -20.72 14.50
N LYS A 343 6.31 -21.86 13.87
CA LYS A 343 5.05 -22.06 13.14
C LYS A 343 3.84 -21.89 14.06
N LEU A 344 3.88 -22.52 15.24
CA LEU A 344 2.78 -22.48 16.19
C LEU A 344 2.64 -21.10 16.86
N ILE A 345 3.71 -20.59 17.49
CA ILE A 345 3.62 -19.36 18.28
C ILE A 345 3.53 -18.14 17.37
N SER A 346 4.55 -17.90 16.55
CA SER A 346 4.59 -16.73 15.67
C SER A 346 3.56 -16.86 14.55
N GLY A 347 3.54 -18.00 13.87
CA GLY A 347 2.74 -18.17 12.66
C GLY A 347 1.23 -18.30 12.88
N GLU A 348 0.78 -18.95 13.96
CA GLU A 348 -0.64 -19.15 14.23
C GLU A 348 -1.15 -18.31 15.42
N MET A 349 -0.56 -18.47 16.60
CA MET A 349 -1.07 -17.86 17.83
C MET A 349 -0.93 -16.33 17.86
N VAL A 350 0.22 -15.79 17.47
CA VAL A 350 0.46 -14.34 17.48
C VAL A 350 -0.29 -13.67 16.32
N THR A 351 -0.29 -14.28 15.13
CA THR A 351 -1.09 -13.82 13.98
C THR A 351 -2.57 -13.69 14.32
N ALA A 352 -3.10 -14.53 15.21
CA ALA A 352 -4.49 -14.40 15.66
C ALA A 352 -4.80 -13.06 16.36
N PHE A 353 -3.79 -12.36 16.92
CA PHE A 353 -3.99 -11.04 17.50
C PHE A 353 -4.21 -9.96 16.44
N GLU A 354 -3.61 -10.07 15.24
CA GLU A 354 -3.86 -9.15 14.12
C GLU A 354 -5.32 -9.20 13.67
N LEU A 355 -5.94 -10.37 13.78
CA LEU A 355 -7.37 -10.54 13.50
C LEU A 355 -8.23 -9.73 14.48
N LEU A 356 -7.85 -9.72 15.76
CA LEU A 356 -8.57 -9.01 16.80
C LEU A 356 -8.48 -7.49 16.60
N THR A 357 -7.29 -6.98 16.29
CA THR A 357 -7.04 -5.56 16.09
C THR A 357 -7.70 -5.06 14.79
N GLN A 358 -7.60 -5.81 13.70
CA GLN A 358 -8.31 -5.56 12.44
C GLN A 358 -9.83 -5.57 12.63
N GLY A 359 -10.37 -6.62 13.26
CA GLY A 359 -11.80 -6.74 13.52
C GLY A 359 -12.33 -5.60 14.38
N LEU A 360 -11.55 -5.17 15.37
CA LEU A 360 -11.86 -4.00 16.18
C LEU A 360 -11.84 -2.71 15.37
N ALA A 361 -10.88 -2.52 14.46
CA ALA A 361 -10.84 -1.34 13.59
C ALA A 361 -12.06 -1.26 12.66
N LEU A 362 -12.44 -2.39 12.07
CA LEU A 362 -13.64 -2.51 11.24
C LEU A 362 -14.90 -2.18 12.07
N PHE A 363 -15.03 -2.76 13.27
CA PHE A 363 -16.16 -2.52 14.16
C PHE A 363 -16.26 -1.05 14.59
N ILE A 364 -15.15 -0.46 15.04
CA ILE A 364 -15.10 0.95 15.47
C ILE A 364 -15.55 1.87 14.33
N THR A 365 -15.08 1.61 13.12
CA THR A 365 -15.42 2.40 11.93
C THR A 365 -16.92 2.28 11.62
N LEU A 366 -17.45 1.06 11.56
CA LEU A 366 -18.87 0.82 11.28
C LEU A 366 -19.79 1.44 12.33
N VAL A 367 -19.46 1.32 13.62
CA VAL A 367 -20.26 1.94 14.69
C VAL A 367 -20.20 3.46 14.61
N THR A 368 -19.06 4.04 14.26
CA THR A 368 -18.94 5.50 14.06
C THR A 368 -19.86 5.97 12.93
N LEU A 369 -19.88 5.26 11.79
CA LEU A 369 -20.81 5.54 10.68
C LEU A 369 -22.28 5.35 11.11
N TRP A 370 -22.58 4.29 11.85
CA TRP A 370 -23.93 3.97 12.31
C TRP A 370 -24.53 5.04 13.23
N LYS A 371 -23.70 5.64 14.10
CA LYS A 371 -24.10 6.73 14.99
C LYS A 371 -24.42 8.04 14.26
N ALA A 372 -23.89 8.21 13.05
CA ALA A 372 -24.09 9.40 12.23
C ALA A 372 -25.32 9.33 11.32
N ARG A 373 -26.15 8.27 11.43
CA ARG A 373 -27.31 8.09 10.56
C ARG A 373 -28.39 9.18 10.79
N PRO A 374 -29.11 9.59 9.72
CA PRO A 374 -29.05 9.07 8.35
C PRO A 374 -27.83 9.59 7.56
N LEU A 375 -27.17 8.69 6.82
CA LEU A 375 -26.04 9.04 5.94
C LEU A 375 -26.45 9.04 4.47
N LYS A 376 -26.01 10.05 3.73
CA LYS A 376 -26.17 10.08 2.26
C LYS A 376 -25.10 9.20 1.61
N MET A 377 -25.50 8.36 0.66
CA MET A 377 -24.57 7.50 -0.10
C MET A 377 -23.78 8.30 -1.15
N THR A 378 -22.87 9.13 -0.68
CA THR A 378 -21.89 9.86 -1.50
C THR A 378 -20.77 8.92 -1.98
N MET A 379 -19.89 9.38 -2.87
CA MET A 379 -18.80 8.52 -3.37
C MET A 379 -17.81 8.18 -2.25
N GLU A 380 -17.48 9.16 -1.42
CA GLU A 380 -16.64 9.01 -0.24
C GLU A 380 -17.11 7.83 0.64
N LEU A 381 -18.41 7.82 0.99
CA LEU A 381 -18.99 6.76 1.80
C LEU A 381 -19.07 5.43 1.06
N LYS A 382 -19.48 5.42 -0.22
CA LYS A 382 -19.55 4.19 -1.02
C LYS A 382 -18.21 3.47 -1.06
N TYR A 383 -17.14 4.18 -1.40
CA TYR A 383 -15.80 3.60 -1.49
C TYR A 383 -15.27 3.17 -0.11
N LEU A 384 -15.58 3.89 0.97
CA LEU A 384 -15.24 3.45 2.33
C LEU A 384 -15.92 2.12 2.67
N LEU A 385 -17.23 2.01 2.42
CA LEU A 385 -17.97 0.76 2.64
C LEU A 385 -17.45 -0.37 1.74
N GLY A 386 -17.08 -0.07 0.50
CA GLY A 386 -16.43 -1.03 -0.40
C GLY A 386 -15.11 -1.56 0.15
N GLY A 387 -14.27 -0.67 0.70
CA GLY A 387 -13.03 -1.06 1.37
C GLY A 387 -13.27 -1.94 2.61
N LEU A 388 -14.26 -1.58 3.44
CA LEU A 388 -14.67 -2.40 4.59
C LEU A 388 -15.20 -3.78 4.16
N ILE A 389 -15.93 -3.87 3.05
CA ILE A 389 -16.38 -5.15 2.48
C ILE A 389 -15.17 -5.98 2.01
N GLY A 390 -14.22 -5.36 1.30
CA GLY A 390 -13.03 -6.06 0.82
C GLY A 390 -12.24 -6.73 1.95
N PHE A 391 -11.92 -5.98 3.02
CA PHE A 391 -11.29 -6.57 4.19
C PHE A 391 -12.21 -7.55 4.95
N GLY A 392 -13.51 -7.26 5.04
CA GLY A 392 -14.48 -8.17 5.64
C GLY A 392 -14.58 -9.54 4.94
N LEU A 393 -14.21 -9.62 3.66
CA LEU A 393 -14.10 -10.86 2.90
C LEU A 393 -12.71 -11.49 2.97
N ALA A 394 -11.65 -10.68 2.87
CA ALA A 394 -10.27 -11.15 2.81
C ALA A 394 -9.72 -11.64 4.17
N VAL A 395 -10.19 -11.05 5.28
CA VAL A 395 -9.76 -11.42 6.64
C VAL A 395 -10.19 -12.85 6.97
N PRO A 396 -11.46 -13.27 6.81
CA PRO A 396 -11.84 -14.67 7.00
C PRO A 396 -10.98 -15.66 6.18
N ALA A 397 -10.65 -15.31 4.93
CA ALA A 397 -9.76 -16.13 4.11
C ALA A 397 -8.33 -16.21 4.70
N ALA A 398 -7.85 -15.12 5.32
CA ALA A 398 -6.59 -15.07 6.06
C ALA A 398 -6.60 -16.00 7.28
N ILE A 399 -7.69 -16.01 8.05
CA ILE A 399 -7.85 -16.88 9.23
C ILE A 399 -7.73 -18.34 8.83
N ILE A 400 -8.46 -18.72 7.78
CA ILE A 400 -8.46 -20.10 7.30
C ILE A 400 -7.05 -20.53 6.88
N GLN A 401 -6.29 -19.67 6.19
CA GLN A 401 -4.92 -20.04 5.78
C GLN A 401 -3.89 -19.91 6.92
N ALA A 402 -4.15 -19.17 7.99
CA ALA A 402 -3.23 -19.02 9.12
C ALA A 402 -3.24 -20.26 10.05
N ASP A 403 -4.27 -21.10 9.96
CA ASP A 403 -4.31 -22.41 10.62
C ASP A 403 -3.28 -23.36 10.01
N MET A 404 -2.42 -23.97 10.84
CA MET A 404 -1.37 -24.89 10.38
C MET A 404 -1.90 -26.11 9.61
N GLY A 405 -3.11 -26.58 9.89
CA GLY A 405 -3.74 -27.70 9.19
C GLY A 405 -4.15 -27.30 7.78
N MET A 406 -4.92 -26.22 7.67
CA MET A 406 -5.41 -25.69 6.40
C MET A 406 -4.29 -25.13 5.54
N ASN A 407 -3.26 -24.50 6.14
CA ASN A 407 -2.12 -24.00 5.39
C ASN A 407 -1.44 -25.12 4.59
N ARG A 408 -1.36 -26.36 5.09
CA ARG A 408 -0.77 -27.48 4.33
C ARG A 408 -1.44 -27.74 2.98
N VAL A 409 -2.73 -27.43 2.85
CA VAL A 409 -3.52 -27.64 1.63
C VAL A 409 -3.61 -26.37 0.79
N LEU A 410 -3.68 -25.21 1.45
CA LEU A 410 -3.86 -23.91 0.80
C LEU A 410 -2.54 -23.23 0.44
N HIS A 411 -1.42 -23.67 1.01
CA HIS A 411 -0.12 -23.04 0.78
C HIS A 411 0.26 -23.11 -0.69
N ASN A 412 0.76 -21.99 -1.22
CA ASN A 412 1.11 -21.83 -2.62
C ASN A 412 -0.03 -22.15 -3.62
N THR A 413 -1.31 -22.14 -3.23
CA THR A 413 -2.41 -22.18 -4.20
C THR A 413 -2.87 -20.78 -4.58
N GLN A 414 -3.78 -20.68 -5.57
CA GLN A 414 -4.44 -19.43 -5.90
C GLN A 414 -5.30 -18.89 -4.74
N TRP A 415 -5.62 -19.68 -3.71
CA TRP A 415 -6.34 -19.20 -2.51
C TRP A 415 -5.63 -18.01 -1.88
N ILE A 416 -4.33 -18.17 -1.60
CA ILE A 416 -3.51 -17.14 -0.94
C ILE A 416 -3.55 -15.86 -1.76
N ILE A 417 -3.24 -15.96 -3.05
CA ILE A 417 -3.05 -14.76 -3.84
C ILE A 417 -4.40 -14.15 -4.26
N MET A 418 -5.42 -14.93 -4.57
CA MET A 418 -6.68 -14.43 -5.13
C MET A 418 -7.73 -14.13 -4.06
N ALA A 419 -8.07 -15.12 -3.21
CA ALA A 419 -9.11 -14.95 -2.19
C ALA A 419 -8.67 -14.03 -1.06
N HIS A 420 -7.43 -14.18 -0.61
CA HIS A 420 -6.91 -13.39 0.48
C HIS A 420 -6.24 -12.10 -0.03
N VAL A 421 -5.09 -12.19 -0.69
CA VAL A 421 -4.27 -11.00 -1.01
C VAL A 421 -4.96 -10.06 -2.00
N HIS A 422 -5.44 -10.52 -3.16
CA HIS A 422 -6.04 -9.63 -4.16
C HIS A 422 -7.37 -9.02 -3.70
N ILE A 423 -8.22 -9.74 -2.95
CA ILE A 423 -9.42 -9.11 -2.38
C ILE A 423 -9.03 -8.04 -1.34
N ALA A 424 -8.05 -8.33 -0.47
CA ALA A 424 -7.55 -7.34 0.49
C ALA A 424 -6.98 -6.10 -0.22
N LEU A 425 -6.17 -6.28 -1.26
CA LEU A 425 -5.50 -5.19 -1.96
C LEU A 425 -6.44 -4.44 -2.91
N ILE A 426 -7.05 -5.14 -3.87
CA ILE A 426 -7.89 -4.51 -4.90
C ILE A 426 -9.15 -3.97 -4.26
N VAL A 427 -9.89 -4.76 -3.49
CA VAL A 427 -11.17 -4.31 -2.93
C VAL A 427 -10.95 -3.56 -1.63
N GLY A 428 -10.23 -4.14 -0.68
CA GLY A 428 -10.05 -3.54 0.64
C GLY A 428 -9.26 -2.22 0.60
N LEU A 429 -8.01 -2.30 0.20
CA LEU A 429 -7.06 -1.19 0.23
C LEU A 429 -7.39 -0.14 -0.84
N TYR A 430 -7.49 -0.51 -2.12
CA TYR A 430 -7.70 0.48 -3.18
C TYR A 430 -9.06 1.17 -3.09
N MET A 431 -10.14 0.50 -2.67
CA MET A 431 -11.40 1.23 -2.46
C MET A 431 -11.29 2.18 -1.26
N THR A 432 -10.55 1.82 -0.21
CA THR A 432 -10.23 2.77 0.87
C THR A 432 -9.44 3.97 0.34
N LEU A 433 -8.44 3.75 -0.53
CA LEU A 433 -7.67 4.82 -1.16
C LEU A 433 -8.52 5.69 -2.10
N TYR A 434 -9.47 5.11 -2.84
CA TYR A 434 -10.43 5.88 -3.63
C TYR A 434 -11.35 6.72 -2.74
N SER A 435 -11.78 6.21 -1.59
CA SER A 435 -12.53 7.02 -0.60
C SER A 435 -11.70 8.22 -0.14
N ALA A 436 -10.43 8.00 0.20
CA ALA A 436 -9.50 9.08 0.55
C ALA A 436 -9.32 10.07 -0.59
N LEU A 437 -9.23 9.60 -1.84
CA LEU A 437 -9.18 10.47 -3.00
C LEU A 437 -10.42 11.36 -3.08
N TYR A 438 -11.64 10.82 -2.98
CA TYR A 438 -12.86 11.62 -3.07
C TYR A 438 -13.00 12.62 -1.90
N VAL A 439 -12.61 12.22 -0.69
CA VAL A 439 -12.63 13.11 0.49
C VAL A 439 -11.61 14.25 0.34
N LEU A 440 -10.40 13.95 -0.12
CA LEU A 440 -9.33 14.95 -0.24
C LEU A 440 -9.38 15.75 -1.53
N TRP A 441 -10.09 15.27 -2.56
CA TRP A 441 -10.20 15.89 -3.87
C TRP A 441 -10.47 17.41 -3.82
N PRO A 442 -11.53 17.91 -3.16
CA PRO A 442 -11.79 19.34 -3.13
C PRO A 442 -10.68 20.14 -2.41
N ILE A 443 -9.96 19.53 -1.49
CA ILE A 443 -8.90 20.18 -0.71
C ILE A 443 -7.60 20.26 -1.53
N VAL A 444 -7.19 19.16 -2.16
CA VAL A 444 -5.92 19.08 -2.91
C VAL A 444 -6.00 19.74 -4.29
N THR A 445 -7.21 19.95 -4.83
CA THR A 445 -7.44 20.52 -6.16
C THR A 445 -8.14 21.89 -6.14
N ASN A 446 -8.20 22.57 -4.99
CA ASN A 446 -8.87 23.87 -4.83
C ASN A 446 -10.32 23.88 -5.34
N ASN A 447 -11.14 22.94 -4.85
CA ASN A 447 -12.55 22.77 -5.17
C ASN A 447 -12.85 22.54 -6.67
N THR A 448 -11.96 21.83 -7.35
CA THR A 448 -12.21 21.40 -8.74
C THR A 448 -13.42 20.47 -8.80
N LYS A 449 -14.30 20.70 -9.76
CA LYS A 449 -15.51 19.92 -9.98
C LYS A 449 -15.16 18.62 -10.71
N MET A 450 -15.57 17.49 -10.15
CA MET A 450 -15.50 16.19 -10.84
C MET A 450 -16.35 16.23 -12.10
N PHE A 451 -15.80 15.74 -13.23
CA PHE A 451 -16.44 15.81 -14.54
C PHE A 451 -17.79 15.07 -14.57
N SER A 452 -17.85 13.84 -14.05
CA SER A 452 -19.08 13.05 -14.05
C SER A 452 -19.23 12.17 -12.82
N SER A 453 -20.23 12.45 -11.98
CA SER A 453 -20.64 11.55 -10.90
C SER A 453 -21.18 10.21 -11.41
N LYS A 454 -21.71 10.15 -12.63
CA LYS A 454 -22.16 8.89 -13.24
C LYS A 454 -20.96 7.98 -13.51
N MET A 455 -19.87 8.52 -14.05
CA MET A 455 -18.63 7.75 -14.28
C MET A 455 -18.02 7.27 -12.96
N SER A 456 -17.98 8.11 -11.92
CA SER A 456 -17.53 7.70 -10.58
C SER A 456 -18.34 6.53 -10.00
N ASN A 457 -19.64 6.48 -10.27
CA ASN A 457 -20.54 5.43 -9.81
C ASN A 457 -20.39 4.14 -10.63
N ILE A 458 -20.21 4.25 -11.96
CA ILE A 458 -19.90 3.09 -12.82
C ILE A 458 -18.54 2.50 -12.42
N HIS A 459 -17.52 3.34 -12.22
CA HIS A 459 -16.22 2.93 -11.69
C HIS A 459 -16.40 2.14 -10.39
N TYR A 460 -17.19 2.66 -9.44
CA TYR A 460 -17.41 2.01 -8.14
C TYR A 460 -17.94 0.58 -8.29
N TRP A 461 -19.01 0.39 -9.08
CA TRP A 461 -19.64 -0.93 -9.20
C TRP A 461 -18.81 -1.92 -10.02
N LEU A 462 -18.23 -1.49 -11.14
CA LEU A 462 -17.37 -2.36 -11.94
C LEU A 462 -16.16 -2.81 -11.13
N TYR A 463 -15.57 -1.90 -10.36
CA TYR A 463 -14.40 -2.19 -9.54
C TYR A 463 -14.72 -3.10 -8.37
N LEU A 464 -15.83 -2.86 -7.64
CA LEU A 464 -16.26 -3.71 -6.53
C LEU A 464 -16.62 -5.12 -6.99
N ILE A 465 -17.50 -5.24 -7.99
CA ILE A 465 -17.98 -6.53 -8.48
C ILE A 465 -16.83 -7.28 -9.18
N GLY A 466 -16.04 -6.58 -10.00
CA GLY A 466 -14.88 -7.15 -10.67
C GLY A 466 -13.82 -7.63 -9.70
N GLY A 467 -13.47 -6.83 -8.69
CA GLY A 467 -12.45 -7.20 -7.70
C GLY A 467 -12.86 -8.39 -6.84
N VAL A 468 -14.10 -8.37 -6.31
CA VAL A 468 -14.64 -9.49 -5.52
C VAL A 468 -14.77 -10.75 -6.38
N GLY A 469 -15.36 -10.65 -7.57
CA GLY A 469 -15.54 -11.79 -8.47
C GLY A 469 -14.22 -12.41 -8.90
N MET A 470 -13.24 -11.58 -9.29
CA MET A 470 -11.92 -12.06 -9.68
C MET A 470 -11.22 -12.81 -8.54
N GLY A 471 -11.23 -12.25 -7.33
CA GLY A 471 -10.66 -12.89 -6.15
C GLY A 471 -11.39 -14.18 -5.77
N ALA A 472 -12.72 -14.20 -5.86
CA ALA A 472 -13.54 -15.36 -5.54
C ALA A 472 -13.30 -16.53 -6.52
N PHE A 473 -13.40 -16.31 -7.83
CA PHE A 473 -13.20 -17.38 -8.81
C PHE A 473 -11.76 -17.91 -8.83
N GLY A 474 -10.78 -17.01 -8.69
CA GLY A 474 -9.39 -17.42 -8.52
C GLY A 474 -9.15 -18.20 -7.21
N GLY A 475 -9.82 -17.79 -6.13
CA GLY A 475 -9.80 -18.48 -4.84
C GLY A 475 -10.37 -19.89 -4.91
N MET A 476 -11.51 -20.06 -5.58
CA MET A 476 -12.13 -21.37 -5.83
C MET A 476 -11.19 -22.28 -6.62
N ALA A 477 -10.50 -21.76 -7.64
CA ALA A 477 -9.51 -22.55 -8.37
C ALA A 477 -8.35 -22.99 -7.46
N GLY A 478 -7.98 -22.16 -6.48
CA GLY A 478 -7.02 -22.51 -5.44
C GLY A 478 -7.49 -23.64 -4.52
N LEU A 479 -8.79 -23.70 -4.20
CA LEU A 479 -9.39 -24.82 -3.46
C LEU A 479 -9.37 -26.12 -4.28
N ASP A 480 -9.54 -26.01 -5.59
CA ASP A 480 -9.43 -27.15 -6.53
C ASP A 480 -7.98 -27.58 -6.80
N GLY A 481 -6.99 -26.94 -6.17
CA GLY A 481 -5.58 -27.31 -6.25
C GLY A 481 -4.75 -26.53 -7.28
N MET A 482 -5.27 -25.42 -7.84
CA MET A 482 -4.50 -24.58 -8.74
C MET A 482 -3.36 -23.90 -7.98
N LEU A 483 -2.12 -24.27 -8.30
CA LEU A 483 -0.93 -23.69 -7.69
C LEU A 483 -0.69 -22.26 -8.20
N ARG A 484 -0.01 -21.46 -7.38
CA ARG A 484 0.58 -20.19 -7.79
C ARG A 484 1.98 -20.44 -8.34
N ARG A 485 2.49 -19.50 -9.14
CA ARG A 485 3.82 -19.59 -9.77
C ARG A 485 3.98 -20.84 -10.65
N HIS A 486 2.87 -21.30 -11.21
CA HIS A 486 2.81 -22.34 -12.23
C HIS A 486 2.01 -21.82 -13.43
N LEU A 487 2.33 -22.31 -14.61
CA LEU A 487 1.73 -21.87 -15.87
C LEU A 487 0.79 -22.95 -16.38
N TYR A 488 -0.51 -22.68 -16.30
CA TYR A 488 -1.58 -23.58 -16.76
C TYR A 488 -2.08 -23.12 -18.12
N VAL A 489 -1.88 -23.94 -19.15
CA VAL A 489 -2.22 -23.59 -20.54
C VAL A 489 -3.09 -24.65 -21.24
N ASN A 490 -3.31 -25.81 -20.63
CA ASN A 490 -4.06 -26.91 -21.26
C ASN A 490 -5.55 -26.92 -20.88
N GLY A 491 -5.99 -25.97 -20.05
CA GLY A 491 -7.39 -25.80 -19.69
C GLY A 491 -7.80 -26.50 -18.38
N GLU A 492 -6.84 -26.77 -17.50
CA GLU A 492 -7.02 -27.48 -16.22
C GLU A 492 -8.04 -26.80 -15.30
N PHE A 493 -8.06 -25.47 -15.25
CA PHE A 493 -8.97 -24.66 -14.42
C PHE A 493 -9.81 -23.67 -15.26
N ASN A 494 -10.07 -24.02 -16.53
CA ASN A 494 -10.48 -23.07 -17.57
C ASN A 494 -11.73 -22.26 -17.20
N THR A 495 -12.81 -22.90 -16.75
CA THR A 495 -14.06 -22.21 -16.39
C THR A 495 -13.85 -21.13 -15.34
N LEU A 496 -13.12 -21.45 -14.26
CA LEU A 496 -12.84 -20.50 -13.18
C LEU A 496 -11.91 -19.39 -13.65
N MET A 497 -10.92 -19.69 -14.50
CA MET A 497 -10.01 -18.69 -15.06
C MET A 497 -10.70 -17.75 -16.05
N ILE A 498 -11.64 -18.24 -16.88
CA ILE A 498 -12.46 -17.39 -17.76
C ILE A 498 -13.31 -16.44 -16.92
N LEU A 499 -13.99 -16.94 -15.89
CA LEU A 499 -14.81 -16.11 -15.01
C LEU A 499 -13.95 -15.06 -14.28
N ALA A 500 -12.78 -15.46 -13.77
CA ALA A 500 -11.82 -14.54 -13.17
C ALA A 500 -11.32 -13.48 -14.18
N ALA A 501 -11.07 -13.85 -15.44
CA ALA A 501 -10.65 -12.92 -16.48
C ALA A 501 -11.76 -11.92 -16.88
N ILE A 502 -13.03 -12.36 -16.91
CA ILE A 502 -14.18 -11.45 -17.13
C ILE A 502 -14.25 -10.43 -15.99
N CYS A 503 -14.15 -10.87 -14.75
CA CYS A 503 -14.14 -9.99 -13.58
C CYS A 503 -12.92 -9.06 -13.56
N GLY A 504 -11.73 -9.56 -13.92
CA GLY A 504 -10.53 -8.74 -14.06
C GLY A 504 -10.66 -7.69 -15.15
N THR A 505 -11.33 -8.01 -16.26
CA THR A 505 -11.66 -7.05 -17.32
C THR A 505 -12.56 -5.94 -16.80
N MET A 506 -13.50 -6.24 -15.91
CA MET A 506 -14.30 -5.20 -15.24
C MET A 506 -13.42 -4.23 -14.44
N VAL A 507 -12.43 -4.73 -13.71
CA VAL A 507 -11.47 -3.88 -12.95
C VAL A 507 -10.65 -3.00 -13.89
N LEU A 508 -10.15 -3.55 -15.00
CA LEU A 508 -9.40 -2.78 -16.01
C LEU A 508 -10.27 -1.69 -16.65
N VAL A 509 -11.50 -2.02 -17.04
CA VAL A 509 -12.45 -1.04 -17.60
C VAL A 509 -12.82 0.02 -16.56
N ALA A 510 -12.97 -0.38 -15.29
CA ALA A 510 -13.23 0.54 -14.20
C ALA A 510 -12.09 1.56 -14.07
N TRP A 511 -10.83 1.11 -14.10
CA TRP A 511 -9.66 2.00 -14.09
C TRP A 511 -9.65 2.97 -15.28
N LEU A 512 -9.95 2.50 -16.50
CA LEU A 512 -10.04 3.37 -17.68
C LEU A 512 -11.10 4.46 -17.52
N ILE A 513 -12.28 4.10 -16.99
CA ILE A 513 -13.37 5.06 -16.72
C ILE A 513 -12.94 6.07 -15.66
N PHE A 514 -12.28 5.61 -14.60
CA PHE A 514 -11.73 6.48 -13.56
C PHE A 514 -10.72 7.47 -14.15
N LEU A 515 -9.72 6.97 -14.89
CA LEU A 515 -8.68 7.80 -15.49
C LEU A 515 -9.29 8.83 -16.43
N LEU A 516 -10.22 8.43 -17.30
CA LEU A 516 -10.94 9.35 -18.18
C LEU A 516 -11.70 10.42 -17.38
N ASN A 517 -12.37 10.06 -16.29
CA ASN A 517 -13.09 11.02 -15.46
C ASN A 517 -12.13 12.05 -14.83
N ILE A 518 -10.97 11.60 -14.33
CA ILE A 518 -9.94 12.48 -13.75
C ILE A 518 -9.33 13.39 -14.81
N VAL A 519 -8.92 12.84 -15.96
CA VAL A 519 -8.35 13.61 -17.08
C VAL A 519 -9.36 14.65 -17.57
N MET A 520 -10.65 14.32 -17.65
CA MET A 520 -11.70 15.25 -18.05
C MET A 520 -12.03 16.30 -16.96
N SER A 521 -11.70 16.03 -15.70
CA SER A 521 -11.86 16.96 -14.58
C SER A 521 -10.71 17.98 -14.54
N VAL A 522 -9.48 17.51 -14.71
CA VAL A 522 -8.24 18.32 -14.60
C VAL A 522 -7.83 18.95 -15.93
N GLY A 523 -8.08 18.27 -17.05
CA GLY A 523 -7.62 18.63 -18.38
C GLY A 523 -6.15 18.29 -18.64
N ILE A 524 -5.77 18.05 -19.90
CA ILE A 524 -4.38 17.79 -20.29
C ILE A 524 -3.46 18.95 -19.90
N LYS A 525 -3.91 20.21 -20.08
CA LYS A 525 -3.14 21.38 -19.64
C LYS A 525 -2.95 21.41 -18.12
N GLY A 526 -3.98 21.05 -17.35
CA GLY A 526 -3.90 20.95 -15.91
C GLY A 526 -2.93 19.85 -15.47
N LEU A 527 -2.99 18.67 -16.12
CA LEU A 527 -2.10 17.55 -15.85
C LEU A 527 -0.63 17.92 -16.09
N ILE A 528 -0.30 18.52 -17.23
CA ILE A 528 1.06 19.03 -17.49
C ILE A 528 1.44 20.10 -16.45
N GLY A 529 0.49 20.98 -16.13
CA GLY A 529 0.65 22.06 -15.16
C GLY A 529 0.96 21.62 -13.72
N ILE A 530 0.51 20.43 -13.31
CA ILE A 530 0.86 19.81 -12.02
C ILE A 530 2.37 19.55 -11.94
N PHE A 531 3.01 19.16 -13.04
CA PHE A 531 4.45 18.89 -13.08
C PHE A 531 5.30 20.14 -13.21
N LEU A 532 4.73 21.27 -13.63
CA LEU A 532 5.42 22.55 -13.63
C LEU A 532 5.67 23.07 -12.20
N PRO A 533 6.73 23.87 -11.96
CA PRO A 533 6.99 24.48 -10.65
C PRO A 533 5.78 25.21 -10.06
N ALA A 534 5.66 25.21 -8.73
CA ALA A 534 4.63 26.00 -8.05
C ALA A 534 5.07 27.48 -8.00
N THR A 535 4.12 28.38 -8.27
CA THR A 535 4.29 29.83 -8.08
C THR A 535 4.33 30.16 -6.59
N ASP A 536 3.37 29.62 -5.84
CA ASP A 536 3.37 29.63 -4.39
C ASP A 536 4.26 28.50 -3.83
N LYS A 537 5.31 28.89 -3.10
CA LYS A 537 6.28 27.97 -2.50
C LYS A 537 5.84 27.43 -1.13
N THR A 538 4.65 27.78 -0.64
CA THR A 538 4.17 27.31 0.68
C THR A 538 4.11 25.78 0.75
N ALA A 539 4.59 25.26 1.88
CA ALA A 539 4.66 23.83 2.19
C ALA A 539 3.53 23.39 3.14
N SER A 540 2.51 24.22 3.33
CA SER A 540 1.36 24.00 4.22
C SER A 540 0.05 24.25 3.47
N TYR A 541 -1.06 23.80 4.03
CA TYR A 541 -2.40 24.11 3.51
C TYR A 541 -3.25 24.77 4.61
N GLY A 542 -3.90 25.89 4.30
CA GLY A 542 -4.79 26.59 5.23
C GLY A 542 -4.09 27.25 6.42
N ILE A 543 -2.78 27.54 6.32
CA ILE A 543 -1.99 28.25 7.32
C ILE A 543 -1.49 29.54 6.69
N GLU A 544 -1.74 30.68 7.34
CA GLU A 544 -1.28 31.98 6.83
C GLU A 544 0.25 32.17 6.97
N PRO A 545 0.90 32.87 6.02
CA PRO A 545 2.35 33.02 5.94
C PRO A 545 3.03 33.62 7.18
N GLU A 546 2.31 34.40 7.99
CA GLU A 546 2.87 35.07 9.18
C GLU A 546 3.40 34.09 10.24
N THR A 547 2.97 32.83 10.22
CA THR A 547 3.49 31.78 11.13
C THR A 547 4.79 31.11 10.66
N ILE A 548 5.19 31.29 9.39
CA ILE A 548 6.35 30.60 8.78
C ILE A 548 7.61 31.49 8.81
N ALA A 549 7.45 32.82 8.78
CA ALA A 549 8.55 33.76 8.57
C ALA A 549 9.52 33.92 9.76
N GLN A 550 9.18 33.45 10.96
CA GLN A 550 10.00 33.65 12.16
C GLN A 550 10.86 32.45 12.59
N ASN A 551 10.62 31.23 12.05
CA ASN A 551 11.25 30.01 12.60
C ASN A 551 12.27 29.32 11.67
N HIS A 552 12.61 29.92 10.51
CA HIS A 552 13.66 29.41 9.61
C HIS A 552 14.88 30.34 9.51
N LYS A 553 15.01 31.29 10.44
CA LYS A 553 16.23 32.05 10.69
C LYS A 553 16.73 31.75 12.09
N GLU A 554 17.24 30.54 12.30
CA GLU A 554 18.24 30.20 13.34
C GLU A 554 18.82 28.81 13.07
#